data_AF-A0A8I1KKK1-F1
#
_entry.id   AF-A0A8I1KKK1-F1
#
_cell.length_a   1.000
_cell.length_b   1.000
_cell.length_c   1.000
_cell.angle_alpha   90.00
_cell.angle_beta   90.00
_cell.angle_gamma   90.00
#
_symmetry.space_group_name_H-M   'P 1'
#
loop_
_entity.id
_entity.type
_entity.pdbx_description
1 polymer ?
#
loop_
_entity_poly.entity_id
_entity_poly.type
_entity_poly.pdbx_seq_one_letter_code
_entity_poly.pdbx_strand_id
1 'polypeptide(L)'
;MAWVPKFGGGAMQVATVNGVADKLKAVSGELEALGPAYAKYLVPDGGSHVPRCIARTTRLSVHSFGIAFDINPEHGGYWQYGLPRAMDEAAVREKGIALVYRNKVPLEIVRVFEKHGFIWGGSWYHFDGMHFEYRPEFLALKAIMEK
;
A
#
# COMPACT_ATOMS: atom_id res chain seq x y z
N MET A 1 0.06 17.04 2.00
CA MET A 1 -0.50 17.17 0.63
C MET A 1 -1.97 16.75 0.69
N ALA A 2 -2.85 17.33 -0.13
CA ALA A 2 -4.28 16.99 -0.12
C ALA A 2 -4.53 15.63 -0.78
N TRP A 3 -5.21 14.72 -0.08
CA TRP A 3 -5.50 13.37 -0.55
C TRP A 3 -6.94 13.29 -1.05
N VAL A 4 -7.09 12.90 -2.33
CA VAL A 4 -8.37 12.76 -3.06
C VAL A 4 -9.44 13.77 -2.63
N PRO A 5 -9.16 15.09 -2.70
CA PRO A 5 -10.02 16.13 -2.15
C PRO A 5 -11.47 16.10 -2.67
N LYS A 6 -11.72 15.67 -3.92
CA LYS A 6 -13.08 15.51 -4.48
C LYS A 6 -13.88 14.40 -3.79
N PHE A 7 -13.20 13.46 -3.15
CA PHE A 7 -13.81 12.39 -2.34
C PHE A 7 -13.75 12.69 -0.84
N GLY A 8 -13.22 13.85 -0.43
CA GLY A 8 -13.11 14.23 0.98
C GLY A 8 -12.01 13.50 1.75
N GLY A 9 -10.95 13.03 1.06
CA GLY A 9 -9.87 12.25 1.68
C GLY A 9 -8.91 13.00 2.61
N GLY A 10 -9.11 14.30 2.83
CA GLY A 10 -8.30 15.07 3.78
C GLY A 10 -6.87 15.33 3.31
N ALA A 11 -5.87 14.99 4.13
CA ALA A 11 -4.46 15.27 3.85
C ALA A 11 -3.52 14.19 4.36
N MET A 12 -2.48 13.89 3.57
CA MET A 12 -1.40 12.97 3.91
C MET A 12 -0.09 13.71 4.16
N GLN A 13 0.71 13.19 5.08
CA GLN A 13 2.10 13.61 5.32
C GLN A 13 3.01 12.80 4.40
N VAL A 14 3.89 13.47 3.65
CA VAL A 14 4.70 12.86 2.60
C VAL A 14 6.06 13.53 2.52
N ALA A 15 7.10 12.75 2.26
CA ALA A 15 8.43 13.25 2.00
C ALA A 15 8.51 14.05 0.68
N THR A 16 9.34 15.07 0.64
CA THR A 16 9.62 15.85 -0.59
C THR A 16 10.86 15.37 -1.32
N VAL A 17 11.75 14.63 -0.62
CA VAL A 17 12.96 14.04 -1.20
C VAL A 17 12.58 13.16 -2.39
N ASN A 18 13.36 13.23 -3.47
CA ASN A 18 13.11 12.50 -4.73
C ASN A 18 11.74 12.78 -5.39
N GLY A 19 11.08 13.89 -5.04
CA GLY A 19 9.80 14.30 -5.63
C GLY A 19 8.60 13.45 -5.22
N VAL A 20 8.68 12.68 -4.12
CA VAL A 20 7.61 11.76 -3.69
C VAL A 20 6.29 12.49 -3.49
N ALA A 21 6.30 13.69 -2.90
CA ALA A 21 5.11 14.52 -2.74
C ALA A 21 4.42 14.86 -4.07
N ASP A 22 5.18 15.15 -5.12
CA ASP A 22 4.64 15.44 -6.44
C ASP A 22 4.08 14.18 -7.11
N LYS A 23 4.76 13.03 -6.94
CA LYS A 23 4.27 11.72 -7.41
C LYS A 23 2.97 11.33 -6.74
N LEU A 24 2.88 11.46 -5.42
CA LEU A 24 1.64 11.19 -4.70
C LEU A 24 0.52 12.15 -5.11
N LYS A 25 0.85 13.42 -5.39
CA LYS A 25 -0.12 14.41 -5.88
C LYS A 25 -0.69 14.00 -7.23
N ALA A 26 0.15 13.49 -8.14
CA ALA A 26 -0.28 12.96 -9.42
C ALA A 26 -1.16 11.71 -9.24
N VAL A 27 -0.78 10.78 -8.37
CA VAL A 27 -1.60 9.61 -7.99
C VAL A 27 -2.98 10.05 -7.51
N SER A 28 -3.04 10.99 -6.56
CA SER A 28 -4.32 11.48 -6.02
C SER A 28 -5.22 12.04 -7.11
N GLY A 29 -4.70 12.80 -8.07
CA GLY A 29 -5.49 13.36 -9.16
C GLY A 29 -5.98 12.30 -10.15
N GLU A 30 -5.15 11.30 -10.47
CA GLU A 30 -5.52 10.21 -11.37
C GLU A 30 -6.55 9.26 -10.74
N LEU A 31 -6.44 8.99 -9.43
CA LEU A 31 -7.44 8.19 -8.71
C LEU A 31 -8.82 8.85 -8.71
N GLU A 32 -8.89 10.18 -8.57
CA GLU A 32 -10.15 10.91 -8.73
C GLU A 32 -10.72 10.81 -10.15
N ALA A 33 -9.84 10.79 -11.16
CA ALA A 33 -10.24 10.68 -12.56
C ALA A 33 -10.78 9.29 -12.92
N LEU A 34 -10.47 8.24 -12.14
CA LEU A 34 -11.11 6.92 -12.28
C LEU A 34 -12.62 6.95 -11.97
N GLY A 35 -13.07 7.96 -11.20
CA GLY A 35 -14.48 8.19 -10.90
C GLY A 35 -14.92 7.77 -9.49
N PRO A 36 -16.13 8.18 -9.07
CA PRO A 36 -16.59 8.08 -7.69
C PRO A 36 -16.77 6.64 -7.18
N ALA A 37 -16.89 5.65 -8.07
CA ALA A 37 -16.98 4.24 -7.68
C ALA A 37 -15.75 3.73 -6.92
N TYR A 38 -14.60 4.39 -7.10
CA TYR A 38 -13.34 4.04 -6.43
C TYR A 38 -13.18 4.69 -5.05
N ALA A 39 -13.99 5.71 -4.71
CA ALA A 39 -13.84 6.49 -3.49
C ALA A 39 -13.82 5.64 -2.20
N LYS A 40 -14.65 4.60 -2.14
CA LYS A 40 -14.70 3.67 -0.99
C LYS A 40 -13.38 2.96 -0.70
N TYR A 41 -12.53 2.75 -1.72
CA TYR A 41 -11.22 2.13 -1.56
C TYR A 41 -10.16 3.11 -1.05
N LEU A 42 -10.44 4.42 -1.12
CA LEU A 42 -9.47 5.48 -0.89
C LEU A 42 -9.76 6.29 0.38
N VAL A 43 -11.00 6.26 0.87
CA VAL A 43 -11.50 7.00 2.03
C VAL A 43 -12.31 6.08 2.95
N PRO A 44 -12.07 6.11 4.28
CA PRO A 44 -10.95 6.78 4.94
C PRO A 44 -9.61 6.16 4.51
N ASP A 45 -8.52 6.94 4.53
CA ASP A 45 -7.19 6.38 4.32
C ASP A 45 -6.67 5.66 5.58
N GLY A 46 -5.69 4.78 5.40
CA GLY A 46 -5.04 4.05 6.50
C GLY A 46 -3.87 4.81 7.12
N GLY A 47 -3.50 5.96 6.57
CA GLY A 47 -2.38 6.79 7.01
C GLY A 47 -1.19 6.80 6.06
N SER A 48 -0.19 7.61 6.41
CA SER A 48 0.99 7.86 5.56
C SER A 48 2.28 7.93 6.38
N HIS A 49 2.49 9.01 7.12
CA HIS A 49 3.65 9.15 7.98
C HIS A 49 3.33 8.79 9.44
N VAL A 50 3.80 7.61 9.85
CA VAL A 50 3.67 7.12 11.23
C VAL A 50 5.03 6.59 11.68
N PRO A 51 5.84 7.41 12.38
CA PRO A 51 7.13 6.99 12.91
C PRO A 51 6.96 5.84 13.91
N ARG A 52 7.36 4.62 13.50
CA ARG A 52 7.31 3.43 14.34
C ARG A 52 8.26 2.34 13.83
N CYS A 53 8.68 1.46 14.73
CA CYS A 53 9.27 0.19 14.31
C CYS A 53 8.19 -0.76 13.75
N ILE A 54 8.61 -1.63 12.83
CA ILE A 54 7.80 -2.78 12.44
C ILE A 54 7.64 -3.68 13.67
N ALA A 55 6.43 -4.19 13.88
CA ALA A 55 6.10 -4.99 15.05
C ALA A 55 7.12 -6.13 15.25
N ARG A 56 7.60 -6.29 16.50
CA ARG A 56 8.59 -7.30 16.90
C ARG A 56 9.96 -7.16 16.23
N THR A 57 10.29 -5.99 15.68
CA THR A 57 11.63 -5.70 15.14
C THR A 57 12.15 -4.35 15.67
N THR A 58 13.44 -4.10 15.49
CA THR A 58 14.06 -2.78 15.69
C THR A 58 14.13 -1.96 14.38
N ARG A 59 13.56 -2.48 13.28
CA ARG A 59 13.58 -1.83 11.97
C ARG A 59 12.47 -0.80 11.89
N LEU A 60 12.80 0.40 11.45
CA LEU A 60 11.80 1.42 11.15
C LEU A 60 10.89 0.96 10.00
N SER A 61 9.59 1.20 10.18
CA SER A 61 8.61 1.06 9.10
C SER A 61 8.89 2.07 8.00
N VAL A 62 8.54 1.73 6.75
CA VAL A 62 8.65 2.65 5.61
C VAL A 62 7.77 3.89 5.80
N HIS A 63 6.67 3.77 6.55
CA HIS A 63 5.85 4.90 7.00
C HIS A 63 6.66 5.94 7.80
N SER A 64 7.71 5.54 8.50
CA SER A 64 8.58 6.47 9.25
C SER A 64 9.36 7.42 8.36
N PHE A 65 9.49 7.10 7.06
CA PHE A 65 10.20 7.94 6.09
C PHE A 65 9.26 8.78 5.23
N GLY A 66 7.94 8.68 5.42
CA GLY A 66 6.96 9.45 4.66
C GLY A 66 6.90 9.07 3.17
N ILE A 67 7.27 7.83 2.84
CA ILE A 67 7.22 7.28 1.47
C ILE A 67 6.27 6.08 1.34
N ALA A 68 5.54 5.73 2.40
CA ALA A 68 4.49 4.72 2.40
C ALA A 68 3.12 5.34 2.67
N PHE A 69 2.10 4.76 2.06
CA PHE A 69 0.73 5.26 2.04
C PHE A 69 -0.24 4.09 2.08
N ASP A 70 -1.13 4.10 3.05
CA ASP A 70 -2.22 3.15 3.16
C ASP A 70 -3.51 3.76 2.62
N ILE A 71 -4.15 3.07 1.68
CA ILE A 71 -5.54 3.37 1.30
C ILE A 71 -6.51 2.74 2.31
N ASN A 72 -7.81 2.68 2.02
CA ASN A 72 -8.80 2.18 2.98
C ASN A 72 -8.49 0.73 3.43
N PRO A 73 -8.13 0.51 4.71
CA PRO A 73 -7.74 -0.81 5.22
C PRO A 73 -8.84 -1.88 5.14
N GLU A 74 -10.11 -1.46 5.09
CA GLU A 74 -11.26 -2.38 4.97
C GLU A 74 -11.21 -3.24 3.70
N HIS A 75 -10.51 -2.76 2.66
CA HIS A 75 -10.47 -3.41 1.36
C HIS A 75 -9.14 -4.06 1.00
N GLY A 76 -8.04 -3.69 1.67
CA GLY A 76 -6.71 -4.23 1.40
C GLY A 76 -6.53 -5.68 1.84
N GLY A 77 -6.99 -6.01 3.05
CA GLY A 77 -6.67 -7.30 3.67
C GLY A 77 -5.20 -7.39 4.07
N TYR A 78 -4.93 -8.16 5.13
CA TYR A 78 -3.60 -8.31 5.72
C TYR A 78 -3.35 -9.77 6.06
N TRP A 79 -2.16 -10.27 5.77
CA TRP A 79 -1.85 -11.70 5.86
C TRP A 79 -2.11 -12.31 7.24
N GLN A 80 -1.91 -11.54 8.33
CA GLN A 80 -2.17 -12.03 9.69
C GLN A 80 -3.65 -12.28 9.96
N TYR A 81 -4.55 -11.58 9.28
CA TYR A 81 -6.00 -11.79 9.42
C TYR A 81 -6.45 -13.14 8.84
N GLY A 82 -5.62 -13.76 8.01
CA GLY A 82 -5.85 -15.09 7.46
C GLY A 82 -5.29 -16.23 8.30
N LEU A 83 -4.59 -15.96 9.40
CA LEU A 83 -3.99 -17.01 10.24
C LEU A 83 -5.08 -17.79 11.00
N PRO A 84 -4.98 -19.13 11.06
CA PRO A 84 -5.84 -19.93 11.93
C PRO A 84 -5.73 -19.49 13.39
N ARG A 85 -6.87 -19.50 14.10
CA ARG A 85 -6.91 -19.16 15.52
C ARG A 85 -5.95 -20.08 16.30
N ALA A 86 -5.16 -19.47 17.20
CA ALA A 86 -4.14 -20.13 18.02
C ALA A 86 -2.93 -20.71 17.26
N MET A 87 -2.69 -20.31 16.00
CA MET A 87 -1.44 -20.59 15.31
C MET A 87 -0.69 -19.28 15.01
N ASP A 88 0.64 -19.31 15.20
CA ASP A 88 1.52 -18.29 14.67
C ASP A 88 1.99 -18.67 13.26
N GLU A 89 2.76 -17.77 12.64
CA GLU A 89 3.29 -17.97 11.30
C GLU A 89 4.18 -19.22 11.18
N ALA A 90 4.98 -19.52 12.21
CA ALA A 90 5.88 -20.67 12.20
C ALA A 90 5.09 -21.98 12.14
N ALA A 91 4.04 -22.12 12.96
CA ALA A 91 3.15 -23.28 12.96
C ALA A 91 2.38 -23.44 11.64
N VAL A 92 1.91 -22.33 11.05
CA VAL A 92 1.25 -22.33 9.72
C VAL A 92 2.20 -22.84 8.64
N ARG A 93 3.46 -22.37 8.66
CA ARG A 93 4.48 -22.79 7.67
C ARG A 93 4.88 -24.24 7.83
N GLU A 94 5.10 -24.71 9.05
CA GLU A 94 5.45 -26.10 9.35
C GLU A 94 4.37 -27.07 8.86
N LYS A 95 3.10 -26.69 9.02
CA LYS A 95 1.94 -27.49 8.59
C LYS A 95 1.59 -27.32 7.11
N GLY A 96 2.31 -26.49 6.35
CA GLY A 96 2.03 -26.23 4.94
C GLY A 96 0.66 -25.61 4.67
N ILE A 97 0.11 -24.85 5.64
CA ILE A 97 -1.20 -24.21 5.49
C ILE A 97 -1.03 -22.95 4.64
N ALA A 98 -1.77 -22.86 3.53
CA ALA A 98 -1.74 -21.69 2.66
C ALA A 98 -2.39 -20.45 3.33
N LEU A 99 -1.77 -19.28 3.14
CA LEU A 99 -2.34 -18.01 3.60
C LEU A 99 -3.59 -17.65 2.77
N VAL A 100 -4.65 -17.23 3.45
CA VAL A 100 -5.93 -16.90 2.80
C VAL A 100 -5.90 -15.47 2.26
N TYR A 101 -5.75 -15.31 0.94
CA TYR A 101 -5.73 -14.01 0.28
C TYR A 101 -7.15 -13.44 0.10
N ARG A 102 -7.47 -12.33 0.79
CA ARG A 102 -8.78 -11.65 0.74
C ARG A 102 -8.63 -10.16 0.45
N ASN A 103 -8.04 -9.83 -0.68
CA ASN A 103 -7.86 -8.46 -1.13
C ASN A 103 -8.97 -8.04 -2.11
N LYS A 104 -9.52 -6.85 -1.92
CA LYS A 104 -10.60 -6.27 -2.75
C LYS A 104 -10.18 -5.00 -3.47
N VAL A 105 -8.92 -4.59 -3.37
CA VAL A 105 -8.40 -3.39 -4.04
C VAL A 105 -8.38 -3.62 -5.55
N PRO A 106 -9.06 -2.77 -6.34
CA PRO A 106 -9.06 -2.87 -7.80
C PRO A 106 -7.65 -2.66 -8.39
N LEU A 107 -7.32 -3.42 -9.44
CA LEU A 107 -6.02 -3.30 -10.11
C LEU A 107 -5.83 -1.95 -10.79
N GLU A 108 -6.90 -1.24 -11.12
CA GLU A 108 -6.86 0.13 -11.64
C GLU A 108 -6.20 1.08 -10.65
N ILE A 109 -6.49 0.95 -9.35
CA ILE A 109 -5.82 1.72 -8.30
C ILE A 109 -4.34 1.37 -8.27
N VAL A 110 -4.03 0.07 -8.26
CA VAL A 110 -2.64 -0.43 -8.24
C VAL A 110 -1.84 0.12 -9.41
N ARG A 111 -2.39 0.09 -10.62
CA ARG A 111 -1.74 0.61 -11.84
C ARG A 111 -1.49 2.11 -11.78
N VAL A 112 -2.38 2.90 -11.18
CA VAL A 112 -2.14 4.35 -10.98
C VAL A 112 -0.94 4.55 -10.06
N PHE A 113 -0.84 3.82 -8.96
CA PHE A 113 0.32 3.87 -8.06
C PHE A 113 1.62 3.43 -8.77
N GLU A 114 1.61 2.27 -9.46
CA GLU A 114 2.77 1.74 -10.17
C GLU A 114 3.28 2.71 -11.25
N LYS A 115 2.38 3.33 -12.02
CA LYS A 115 2.72 4.35 -13.02
C LYS A 115 3.58 5.49 -12.43
N HIS A 116 3.40 5.79 -11.14
CA HIS A 116 4.09 6.88 -10.45
C HIS A 116 5.25 6.42 -9.55
N GLY A 117 5.68 5.16 -9.64
CA GLY A 117 6.86 4.66 -8.94
C GLY A 117 6.58 3.96 -7.61
N PHE A 118 5.31 3.69 -7.30
CA PHE A 118 4.93 3.00 -6.07
C PHE A 118 4.74 1.50 -6.33
N ILE A 119 5.21 0.67 -5.40
CA ILE A 119 4.89 -0.76 -5.39
C ILE A 119 3.74 -1.03 -4.43
N TRP A 120 3.05 -2.15 -4.64
CA TRP A 120 1.88 -2.55 -3.87
C TRP A 120 2.18 -3.72 -2.94
N GLY A 121 1.84 -3.57 -1.67
CA GLY A 121 2.01 -4.60 -0.64
C GLY A 121 1.11 -5.82 -0.85
N GLY A 122 0.02 -5.69 -1.61
CA GLY A 122 -0.87 -6.80 -1.96
C GLY A 122 -0.24 -7.86 -2.85
N SER A 123 0.91 -7.59 -3.47
CA SER A 123 1.67 -8.54 -4.29
C SER A 123 2.69 -9.36 -3.50
N TRP A 124 2.88 -9.09 -2.21
CA TRP A 124 3.87 -9.78 -1.38
C TRP A 124 3.34 -11.12 -0.86
N TYR A 125 4.25 -12.03 -0.48
CA TYR A 125 3.88 -13.26 0.21
C TYR A 125 3.18 -12.94 1.56
N HIS A 126 3.80 -12.09 2.37
CA HIS A 126 3.18 -11.44 3.52
C HIS A 126 2.40 -10.21 3.06
N PHE A 127 1.31 -10.44 2.34
CA PHE A 127 0.56 -9.38 1.70
C PHE A 127 0.01 -8.35 2.71
N ASP A 128 0.08 -7.09 2.28
CA ASP A 128 -0.49 -5.93 2.95
C ASP A 128 -1.21 -5.07 1.90
N GLY A 129 -2.49 -5.36 1.71
CA GLY A 129 -3.19 -4.91 0.51
C GLY A 129 -3.57 -3.44 0.49
N MET A 130 -3.57 -2.76 1.64
CA MET A 130 -3.77 -1.31 1.68
C MET A 130 -2.47 -0.55 1.42
N HIS A 131 -1.32 -1.19 1.61
CA HIS A 131 -0.02 -0.54 1.63
C HIS A 131 0.55 -0.31 0.24
N PHE A 132 1.01 0.92 0.01
CA PHE A 132 1.81 1.32 -1.13
C PHE A 132 3.08 2.00 -0.64
N GLU A 133 4.23 1.73 -1.28
CA GLU A 133 5.47 2.43 -0.96
C GLU A 133 6.23 2.86 -2.22
N TYR A 134 6.82 4.06 -2.17
CA TYR A 134 7.58 4.60 -3.28
C TYR A 134 8.93 3.88 -3.42
N ARG A 135 9.05 3.02 -4.43
CA ARG A 135 10.23 2.19 -4.72
C ARG A 135 10.44 2.10 -6.24
N PRO A 136 10.69 3.24 -6.92
CA PRO A 136 10.76 3.28 -8.38
C PRO A 136 11.83 2.34 -8.96
N GLU A 137 12.86 2.01 -8.19
CA GLU A 137 13.93 1.10 -8.59
C GLU A 137 13.42 -0.30 -8.92
N PHE A 138 12.36 -0.78 -8.27
CA PHE A 138 11.83 -2.13 -8.52
C PHE A 138 11.01 -2.22 -9.81
N LEU A 139 10.32 -1.14 -10.17
CA LEU A 139 9.55 -1.07 -11.41
C LEU A 139 10.47 -0.88 -12.62
N ALA A 140 11.56 -0.12 -12.45
CA ALA A 140 12.60 -0.01 -13.46
C ALA A 140 13.24 -1.37 -13.76
N LEU A 141 13.53 -2.17 -12.73
CA LEU A 141 14.05 -3.53 -12.90
C LEU A 141 13.06 -4.45 -13.63
N LYS A 142 11.78 -4.42 -13.26
CA LYS A 142 10.73 -5.19 -13.94
C LYS A 142 10.68 -4.88 -15.43
N ALA A 143 10.68 -3.60 -15.80
CA ALA A 143 10.65 -3.16 -17.20
C ALA A 143 11.90 -3.55 -18.00
N ILE A 144 13.04 -3.82 -17.34
CA ILE A 144 14.25 -4.35 -17.97
C ILE A 144 14.13 -5.86 -18.18
N MET A 145 13.61 -6.59 -17.18
CA MET A 145 13.50 -8.05 -17.21
C MET A 145 12.40 -8.57 -18.14
N GLU A 146 11.39 -7.75 -18.46
CA GLU A 146 10.28 -8.09 -19.37
C GLU A 146 10.58 -7.77 -20.85
N LYS A 147 11.79 -7.28 -21.16
CA LYS A 147 12.29 -7.09 -22.54
C LYS A 147 13.12 -8.29 -22.98
#